data_AF-A0A2M7FUH9-F1
#
_entry.id   AF-A0A2M7FUH9-F1
#
_cell.length_a   1.000
_cell.length_b   1.000
_cell.length_c   1.000
_cell.angle_alpha   90.00
_cell.angle_beta   90.00
_cell.angle_gamma   90.00
#
_symmetry.space_group_name_H-M   'P 1'
#
loop_
_entity.id
_entity.type
_entity.pdbx_description
1 polymer ?
#
loop_
_entity_poly.entity_id
_entity_poly.type
_entity_poly.pdbx_seq_one_letter_code
_entity_poly.pdbx_strand_id
1 'polypeptide(L)'
;FIPKARFDEAVTKERERRETAEREVAELRQQMQSVNRAADTTALEAQLVELRKADRRAIMDGDEDKSIELAAQIDRINRQIVIQESQSMSAQAQEGAREGIRVEMAIEKLESIYPVLKEGSETFDQGLVDLVLAAQNQLISRDRMAPSQALTKAATDIMSRFQPATKADDKPAGGLASAKGADRAQAAKTKSVDAALRTPADTRDIGLDTDKAGMRDGVPVPTSVDDLKAIPLATLKRMRGDLG
;
A
#
# COMPACT_ATOMS: atom_id res chain seq x y z
N PHE A 1 -23.99 -24.73 -29.07
CA PHE A 1 -22.51 -24.71 -29.02
C PHE A 1 -22.11 -23.25 -28.84
N ILE A 2 -21.54 -22.87 -27.68
CA ILE A 2 -21.06 -21.50 -27.48
C ILE A 2 -19.65 -21.45 -28.11
N PRO A 3 -19.36 -20.53 -29.05
CA PRO A 3 -18.03 -20.40 -29.62
C PRO A 3 -17.02 -20.12 -28.50
N LYS A 4 -15.93 -20.89 -28.46
CA LYS A 4 -14.90 -20.81 -27.41
C LYS A 4 -14.40 -19.38 -27.19
N ALA A 5 -14.26 -18.61 -28.28
CA ALA A 5 -13.91 -17.19 -28.26
C ALA A 5 -14.88 -16.31 -27.46
N ARG A 6 -16.19 -16.58 -27.49
CA ARG A 6 -17.19 -15.81 -26.70
C ARG A 6 -17.21 -16.20 -25.23
N PHE A 7 -16.83 -17.43 -24.92
CA PHE A 7 -16.68 -17.88 -23.54
C PHE A 7 -15.41 -17.31 -22.91
N ASP A 8 -14.29 -17.33 -23.65
CA ASP A 8 -13.02 -16.75 -23.20
C ASP A 8 -13.14 -15.22 -23.01
N GLU A 9 -13.80 -14.50 -23.93
CA GLU A 9 -14.10 -13.06 -23.81
C GLU A 9 -15.03 -12.73 -22.63
N ALA A 10 -16.00 -13.59 -22.33
CA ALA A 10 -16.87 -13.41 -21.16
C ALA A 10 -16.09 -13.65 -19.86
N VAL A 11 -15.20 -14.65 -19.82
CA VAL A 11 -14.38 -14.97 -18.64
C VAL A 11 -13.33 -13.89 -18.38
N THR A 12 -12.71 -13.31 -19.40
CA THR A 12 -11.78 -12.17 -19.22
C THR A 12 -12.51 -10.94 -18.70
N LYS A 13 -13.68 -10.60 -19.27
CA LYS A 13 -14.50 -9.49 -18.81
C LYS A 13 -15.01 -9.66 -17.38
N GLU A 14 -15.34 -10.89 -16.98
CA GLU A 14 -15.76 -11.22 -15.62
C GLU A 14 -14.59 -11.12 -14.62
N ARG A 15 -13.37 -11.50 -15.04
CA ARG A 15 -12.15 -11.33 -14.24
C ARG A 15 -11.80 -9.85 -14.07
N GLU A 16 -11.85 -9.07 -15.14
CA GLU A 16 -11.60 -7.62 -15.08
C GLU A 16 -12.58 -6.92 -14.13
N ARG A 17 -13.88 -7.27 -14.19
CA ARG A 17 -14.90 -6.73 -13.28
C ARG A 17 -14.70 -7.11 -11.82
N ARG A 18 -14.24 -8.34 -11.56
CA ARG A 18 -13.89 -8.78 -10.20
C ARG A 18 -12.65 -8.07 -9.70
N GLU A 19 -11.64 -7.92 -10.55
CA GLU A 19 -10.40 -7.24 -10.19
C GLU A 19 -10.64 -5.74 -9.92
N THR A 20 -11.52 -5.07 -10.68
CA THR A 20 -11.92 -3.69 -10.38
C THR A 20 -12.69 -3.59 -9.07
N ALA A 21 -13.64 -4.50 -8.81
CA ALA A 21 -14.41 -4.50 -7.57
C ALA A 21 -13.52 -4.80 -6.33
N GLU A 22 -12.58 -5.73 -6.45
CA GLU A 22 -11.61 -6.02 -5.39
C GLU A 22 -10.68 -4.84 -5.10
N ARG A 23 -10.27 -4.11 -6.14
CA ARG A 23 -9.48 -2.87 -6.00
C ARG A 23 -10.28 -1.75 -5.34
N GLU A 24 -11.53 -1.52 -5.74
CA GLU A 24 -12.41 -0.53 -5.11
C GLU A 24 -12.65 -0.84 -3.62
N VAL A 25 -12.83 -2.12 -3.27
CA VAL A 25 -12.95 -2.54 -1.87
C VAL A 25 -11.64 -2.33 -1.11
N ALA A 26 -10.48 -2.59 -1.72
CA ALA A 26 -9.19 -2.32 -1.09
C ALA A 26 -8.97 -0.81 -0.86
N GLU A 27 -9.34 0.01 -1.83
CA GLU A 27 -9.25 1.47 -1.77
C GLU A 27 -10.18 2.05 -0.68
N LEU A 28 -11.42 1.58 -0.61
CA LEU A 28 -12.36 1.94 0.46
C LEU A 28 -11.84 1.52 1.84
N ARG A 29 -11.24 0.33 1.97
CA ARG A 29 -10.61 -0.11 3.23
C ARG A 29 -9.42 0.78 3.61
N GLN A 30 -8.60 1.18 2.65
CA GLN A 30 -7.49 2.11 2.87
C GLN A 30 -8.01 3.50 3.31
N GLN A 31 -9.06 4.01 2.68
CA GLN A 31 -9.71 5.27 3.09
C GLN A 31 -10.30 5.18 4.50
N MET A 32 -10.96 4.07 4.85
CA MET A 32 -11.46 3.87 6.22
C MET A 32 -10.31 3.80 7.24
N GLN A 33 -9.20 3.13 6.91
CA GLN A 33 -8.04 3.07 7.78
C GLN A 33 -7.38 4.45 7.98
N SER A 34 -7.28 5.27 6.92
CA SER A 34 -6.73 6.62 7.06
C SER A 34 -7.63 7.54 7.88
N VAL A 35 -8.95 7.46 7.69
CA VAL A 35 -9.94 8.20 8.49
C VAL A 35 -9.89 7.80 9.96
N ASN A 36 -9.80 6.50 10.26
CA ASN A 36 -9.70 6.02 11.64
C ASN A 36 -8.41 6.52 12.32
N ARG A 37 -7.27 6.46 11.64
CA ARG A 37 -6.00 7.00 12.18
C ARG A 37 -6.07 8.50 12.46
N ALA A 38 -6.68 9.27 11.56
CA ALA A 38 -6.85 10.71 11.78
C ALA A 38 -7.76 11.01 12.99
N ALA A 39 -8.86 10.26 13.14
CA ALA A 39 -9.74 10.37 14.30
C ALA A 39 -9.01 10.01 15.62
N ASP A 40 -8.14 9.00 15.60
CA ASP A 40 -7.32 8.63 16.75
C ASP A 40 -6.34 9.74 17.15
N THR A 41 -5.65 10.37 16.18
CA THR A 41 -4.75 11.50 16.47
C THR A 41 -5.51 12.69 17.06
N THR A 42 -6.66 13.06 16.49
CA THR A 42 -7.50 14.14 17.04
C THR A 42 -8.00 13.83 18.45
N ALA A 43 -8.33 12.57 18.76
CA ALA A 43 -8.71 12.17 20.10
C ALA A 43 -7.56 12.32 21.11
N LEU A 44 -6.33 11.95 20.71
CA LEU A 44 -5.12 12.14 21.54
C LEU A 44 -4.81 13.62 21.76
N GLU A 45 -4.97 14.47 20.74
CA GLU A 45 -4.81 15.92 20.87
C GLU A 45 -5.83 16.54 21.83
N ALA A 46 -7.09 16.09 21.77
CA ALA A 46 -8.12 16.53 22.71
C ALA A 46 -7.78 16.12 24.15
N GLN A 47 -7.34 14.88 24.36
CA GLN A 47 -6.88 14.41 25.67
C GLN A 47 -5.68 15.21 26.18
N LEU A 48 -4.73 15.53 25.30
CA LEU A 48 -3.55 16.36 25.63
C LEU A 48 -3.96 17.76 26.12
N VAL A 49 -4.96 18.39 25.49
CA VAL A 49 -5.48 19.69 25.92
C VAL A 49 -6.09 19.60 27.32
N GLU A 50 -6.88 18.57 27.60
CA GLU A 50 -7.49 18.39 28.92
C GLU A 50 -6.44 18.08 30.00
N LEU A 51 -5.45 17.23 29.72
CA LEU A 51 -4.33 16.98 30.64
C LEU A 51 -3.54 18.25 30.95
N ARG A 52 -3.26 19.09 29.93
CA ARG A 52 -2.58 20.39 30.13
C ARG A 52 -3.40 21.39 30.93
N LYS A 53 -4.73 21.30 30.92
CA LYS A 53 -5.60 22.11 31.79
C LYS A 53 -5.58 21.57 33.22
N ALA A 54 -5.63 20.26 33.40
CA ALA A 54 -5.57 19.60 34.70
C ALA A 54 -4.23 19.87 35.40
N ASP A 55 -3.12 19.77 34.65
CA ASP A 55 -1.77 20.04 35.17
C ASP A 55 -1.62 21.50 35.64
N ARG A 56 -2.06 22.46 34.82
CA ARG A 56 -2.10 23.87 35.22
C ARG A 56 -2.92 24.12 36.49
N ARG A 57 -4.03 23.41 36.67
CA ARG A 57 -4.81 23.49 37.92
C ARG A 57 -4.05 22.91 39.10
N ALA A 58 -3.42 21.74 38.96
CA ALA A 58 -2.60 21.14 40.01
C ALA A 58 -1.46 22.09 40.45
N ILE A 59 -0.80 22.76 39.50
CA ILE A 59 0.20 23.80 39.79
C ILE A 59 -0.41 24.98 40.57
N MET A 60 -1.58 25.47 40.17
CA MET A 60 -2.26 26.57 40.87
C MET A 60 -2.73 26.18 42.29
N ASP A 61 -3.10 24.91 42.47
CA ASP A 61 -3.54 24.34 43.74
C ASP A 61 -2.36 23.95 44.66
N GLY A 62 -1.11 24.02 44.17
CA GLY A 62 0.10 23.64 44.90
C GLY A 62 0.31 22.13 45.05
N ASP A 63 -0.39 21.33 44.25
CA ASP A 63 -0.34 19.86 44.26
C ASP A 63 0.78 19.37 43.31
N GLU A 64 2.02 19.43 43.80
CA GLU A 64 3.23 19.09 43.02
C GLU A 64 3.25 17.62 42.57
N ASP A 65 2.84 16.68 43.42
CA ASP A 65 2.82 15.25 43.09
C ASP A 65 1.87 14.95 41.91
N LYS A 66 0.69 15.57 41.93
CA LYS A 66 -0.28 15.45 40.84
C LYS A 66 0.19 16.13 39.56
N SER A 67 0.87 17.28 39.67
CA SER A 67 1.46 17.94 38.49
C SER A 67 2.54 17.07 37.85
N ILE A 68 3.42 16.44 38.63
CA ILE A 68 4.45 15.52 38.12
C ILE A 68 3.80 14.33 37.39
N GLU A 69 2.74 13.75 37.96
CA GLU A 69 2.02 12.65 37.32
C GLU A 69 1.39 13.09 35.98
N LEU A 70 0.71 14.23 35.97
CA LEU A 70 0.06 14.77 34.78
C LEU A 70 1.07 15.17 33.70
N ALA A 71 2.22 15.74 34.07
CA ALA A 71 3.32 16.04 33.17
C ALA A 71 3.87 14.76 32.50
N ALA A 72 4.06 13.68 33.28
CA ALA A 72 4.49 12.39 32.73
C ALA A 72 3.46 11.80 31.75
N GLN A 73 2.17 11.97 32.01
CA GLN A 73 1.09 11.56 31.10
C GLN A 73 1.07 12.41 29.82
N ILE A 74 1.22 13.74 29.94
CA ILE A 74 1.35 14.67 28.81
C ILE A 74 2.50 14.25 27.89
N ASP A 75 3.66 13.92 28.44
CA ASP A 75 4.83 13.48 27.66
C ASP A 75 4.59 12.16 26.94
N ARG A 76 3.86 11.21 27.55
CA ARG A 76 3.49 9.96 26.88
C ARG A 76 2.57 10.22 25.70
N ILE A 77 1.55 11.07 25.87
CA ILE A 77 0.60 11.42 24.80
C ILE A 77 1.31 12.18 23.67
N ASN A 78 2.17 13.14 23.98
CA ASN A 78 2.98 13.83 22.97
C ASN A 78 3.81 12.85 22.13
N ARG A 79 4.49 11.88 22.77
CA ARG A 79 5.25 10.85 22.04
C ARG A 79 4.34 9.97 21.17
N GLN A 80 3.17 9.61 21.67
CA GLN A 80 2.22 8.78 20.92
C GLN A 80 1.70 9.50 19.66
N ILE A 81 1.39 10.80 19.75
CA ILE A 81 0.99 11.63 18.61
C ILE A 81 2.12 11.64 17.56
N VAL A 82 3.35 11.93 17.97
CA VAL A 82 4.51 11.96 17.06
C VAL A 82 4.72 10.60 16.36
N ILE A 83 4.55 9.49 17.08
CA ILE A 83 4.66 8.15 16.48
C ILE A 83 3.55 7.92 15.46
N GLN A 84 2.30 8.25 15.78
CA GLN A 84 1.18 8.09 14.83
C GLN A 84 1.35 8.96 13.58
N GLU A 85 1.75 10.22 13.75
CA GLU A 85 2.03 11.12 12.63
C GLU A 85 3.16 10.58 11.75
N SER A 86 4.25 10.12 12.36
CA SER A 86 5.38 9.52 11.64
C SER A 86 4.94 8.27 10.87
N GLN A 87 4.17 7.37 11.48
CA GLN A 87 3.62 6.19 10.81
C GLN A 87 2.69 6.56 9.65
N SER A 88 1.87 7.61 9.83
CA SER A 88 0.99 8.13 8.78
C SER A 88 1.79 8.67 7.60
N MET A 89 2.81 9.50 7.86
CA MET A 89 3.71 10.02 6.83
C MET A 89 4.44 8.89 6.08
N SER A 90 4.95 7.90 6.80
CA SER A 90 5.59 6.72 6.18
C SER A 90 4.61 5.93 5.32
N ALA A 91 3.38 5.71 5.78
CA ALA A 91 2.35 5.02 5.00
C ALA A 91 1.96 5.81 3.74
N GLN A 92 1.85 7.13 3.82
CA GLN A 92 1.59 7.99 2.66
C GLN A 92 2.75 7.94 1.64
N ALA A 93 4.00 7.99 2.11
CA ALA A 93 5.16 7.86 1.23
C ALA A 93 5.20 6.49 0.53
N GLN A 94 4.87 5.41 1.25
CA GLN A 94 4.79 4.07 0.66
C GLN A 94 3.66 3.95 -0.38
N GLU A 95 2.48 4.49 -0.10
CA GLU A 95 1.39 4.48 -1.09
C GLU A 95 1.75 5.33 -2.30
N GLY A 96 2.39 6.49 -2.12
CA GLY A 96 2.91 7.30 -3.22
C GLY A 96 3.91 6.54 -4.10
N ALA A 97 4.84 5.79 -3.49
CA ALA A 97 5.78 4.94 -4.22
C ALA A 97 5.08 3.80 -4.97
N ARG A 98 4.12 3.13 -4.34
CA ARG A 98 3.32 2.07 -4.98
C ARG A 98 2.51 2.62 -6.15
N GLU A 99 1.92 3.79 -5.97
CA GLU A 99 1.14 4.44 -7.01
C GLU A 99 2.02 4.87 -8.19
N GLY A 100 3.25 5.34 -7.93
CA GLY A 100 4.25 5.58 -8.98
C GLY A 100 4.48 4.33 -9.85
N ILE A 101 4.68 3.17 -9.22
CA ILE A 101 4.83 1.89 -9.94
C ILE A 101 3.55 1.54 -10.72
N ARG A 102 2.35 1.77 -10.16
CA ARG A 102 1.08 1.53 -10.88
C ARG A 102 0.94 2.45 -12.09
N VAL A 103 1.36 3.71 -11.99
CA VAL A 103 1.36 4.67 -13.11
C VAL A 103 2.31 4.19 -14.20
N GLU A 104 3.54 3.79 -13.88
CA GLU A 104 4.50 3.27 -14.85
C GLU A 104 3.93 2.05 -15.61
N MET A 105 3.33 1.09 -14.89
CA MET A 105 2.69 -0.07 -15.52
C MET A 105 1.50 0.34 -16.41
N ALA A 106 0.73 1.35 -16.01
CA ALA A 106 -0.37 1.86 -16.81
C ALA A 106 0.14 2.53 -18.10
N ILE A 107 1.22 3.31 -18.02
CA ILE A 107 1.89 3.91 -19.19
C ILE A 107 2.34 2.80 -20.16
N GLU A 108 3.09 1.80 -19.67
CA GLU A 108 3.59 0.70 -20.51
C GLU A 108 2.44 -0.04 -21.23
N LYS A 109 1.33 -0.28 -20.53
CA LYS A 109 0.14 -0.90 -21.11
C LYS A 109 -0.51 0.00 -22.17
N LEU A 110 -0.68 1.29 -21.87
CA LEU A 110 -1.32 2.23 -22.78
C LEU A 110 -0.49 2.47 -24.04
N GLU A 111 0.84 2.61 -23.92
CA GLU A 111 1.74 2.74 -25.06
C GLU A 111 1.73 1.50 -25.97
N SER A 112 1.52 0.32 -25.39
CA SER A 112 1.37 -0.92 -26.16
C SER A 112 0.06 -1.00 -26.92
N ILE A 113 -1.03 -0.43 -26.38
CA ILE A 113 -2.37 -0.48 -26.99
C ILE A 113 -2.58 0.70 -27.94
N TYR A 114 -1.95 1.83 -27.66
CA TYR A 114 -2.07 3.10 -28.38
C TYR A 114 -0.68 3.64 -28.74
N PRO A 115 -0.06 3.16 -29.83
CA PRO A 115 1.28 3.60 -30.23
C PRO A 115 1.41 5.12 -30.44
N VAL A 116 0.31 5.81 -30.76
CA VAL A 116 0.23 7.28 -30.86
C VAL A 116 0.58 8.01 -29.56
N LEU A 117 0.44 7.36 -28.40
CA LEU A 117 0.83 7.92 -27.10
C LEU A 117 2.30 7.65 -26.75
N LYS A 118 2.96 6.76 -27.50
CA LYS A 118 4.33 6.32 -27.22
C LYS A 118 5.34 7.25 -27.88
N GLU A 119 6.14 7.92 -27.07
CA GLU A 119 7.22 8.77 -27.57
C GLU A 119 8.22 7.95 -28.42
N GLY A 120 8.58 8.49 -29.59
CA GLY A 120 9.47 7.82 -30.54
C GLY A 120 8.78 6.79 -31.45
N SER A 121 7.45 6.62 -31.38
CA SER A 121 6.72 5.90 -32.42
C SER A 121 6.53 6.77 -33.67
N GLU A 122 6.40 6.14 -34.85
CA GLU A 122 6.13 6.87 -36.11
C GLU A 122 4.79 7.61 -36.10
N THR A 123 3.86 7.14 -35.26
CA THR A 123 2.51 7.68 -35.14
C THR A 123 2.35 8.62 -33.94
N PHE A 124 3.44 8.99 -33.27
CA PHE A 124 3.39 9.74 -32.02
C PHE A 124 2.68 11.09 -32.20
N ASP A 125 1.75 11.40 -31.30
CA ASP A 125 1.02 12.66 -31.26
C ASP A 125 1.08 13.28 -29.85
N GLN A 126 1.93 14.29 -29.71
CA GLN A 126 2.08 15.05 -28.47
C GLN A 126 0.77 15.70 -28.03
N GLY A 127 -0.07 16.18 -28.96
CA GLY A 127 -1.32 16.85 -28.63
C GLY A 127 -2.34 15.89 -27.98
N LEU A 128 -2.33 14.62 -28.40
CA LEU A 128 -3.14 13.58 -27.74
C LEU A 128 -2.61 13.22 -26.36
N VAL A 129 -1.28 13.16 -26.17
CA VAL A 129 -0.68 12.97 -24.84
C VAL A 129 -1.08 14.11 -23.90
N ASP A 130 -0.94 15.37 -24.34
CA ASP A 130 -1.29 16.54 -23.54
C ASP A 130 -2.78 16.53 -23.16
N LEU A 131 -3.66 16.12 -24.08
CA LEU A 131 -5.09 15.97 -23.82
C LEU A 131 -5.38 14.89 -22.77
N VAL A 132 -4.68 13.75 -22.84
CA VAL A 132 -4.78 12.67 -21.85
C VAL A 132 -4.33 13.13 -20.48
N LEU A 133 -3.20 13.83 -20.39
CA LEU A 133 -2.68 14.37 -19.12
C LEU A 133 -3.63 15.43 -18.54
N ALA A 134 -4.21 16.30 -19.37
CA ALA A 134 -5.20 17.28 -18.93
C ALA A 134 -6.45 16.60 -18.35
N ALA A 135 -6.98 15.58 -19.04
CA ALA A 135 -8.12 14.82 -18.56
C ALA A 135 -7.80 14.02 -17.30
N GLN A 136 -6.61 13.41 -17.21
CA GLN A 136 -6.14 12.73 -15.99
C GLN A 136 -6.14 13.70 -14.80
N ASN A 137 -5.55 14.88 -14.95
CA ASN A 137 -5.50 15.90 -13.89
C ASN A 137 -6.90 16.32 -13.45
N GLN A 138 -7.85 16.42 -14.38
CA GLN A 138 -9.25 16.69 -14.05
C GLN A 138 -9.89 15.56 -13.24
N LEU A 139 -9.66 14.30 -13.60
CA LEU A 139 -10.19 13.13 -12.88
C LEU A 139 -9.60 13.02 -11.46
N ILE A 140 -8.31 13.31 -11.29
CA ILE A 140 -7.65 13.34 -9.97
C ILE A 140 -8.24 14.46 -9.11
N SER A 141 -8.35 15.68 -9.65
CA SER A 141 -8.77 16.85 -8.88
C SER A 141 -10.27 16.84 -8.56
N ARG A 142 -11.12 16.53 -9.54
CA ARG A 142 -12.59 16.56 -9.40
C ARG A 142 -13.13 15.30 -8.75
N ASP A 143 -12.69 14.14 -9.24
CA ASP A 143 -13.29 12.85 -8.88
C ASP A 143 -12.44 12.09 -7.85
N ARG A 144 -11.32 12.68 -7.40
CA ARG A 144 -10.39 12.11 -6.40
C ARG A 144 -9.86 10.73 -6.80
N MET A 145 -9.79 10.44 -8.10
CA MET A 145 -9.25 9.18 -8.61
C MET A 145 -7.75 9.07 -8.36
N ALA A 146 -7.30 7.84 -8.11
CA ALA A 146 -5.87 7.52 -8.08
C ALA A 146 -5.21 7.84 -9.44
N PRO A 147 -3.98 8.38 -9.48
CA PRO A 147 -3.29 8.77 -10.70
C PRO A 147 -3.26 7.73 -11.82
N SER A 148 -3.00 6.46 -11.50
CA SER A 148 -2.95 5.34 -12.44
C SER A 148 -4.32 5.01 -13.04
N GLN A 149 -5.36 5.04 -12.22
CA GLN A 149 -6.74 4.85 -12.65
C GLN A 149 -7.20 6.02 -13.54
N ALA A 150 -6.93 7.25 -13.10
CA ALA A 150 -7.22 8.46 -13.85
C ALA A 150 -6.52 8.45 -15.21
N LEU A 151 -5.25 8.01 -15.28
CA LEU A 151 -4.51 7.90 -16.53
C LEU A 151 -5.16 6.89 -17.48
N THR A 152 -5.44 5.68 -16.99
CA THR A 152 -6.04 4.61 -17.78
C THR A 152 -7.41 5.04 -18.33
N LYS A 153 -8.23 5.67 -17.48
CA LYS A 153 -9.56 6.15 -17.87
C LYS A 153 -9.46 7.30 -18.88
N ALA A 154 -8.65 8.31 -18.60
CA ALA A 154 -8.45 9.44 -19.52
C ALA A 154 -7.98 8.97 -20.90
N ALA A 155 -6.96 8.12 -20.94
CA ALA A 155 -6.45 7.56 -22.18
C ALA A 155 -7.52 6.77 -22.92
N THR A 156 -8.24 5.87 -22.24
CA THR A 156 -9.30 5.07 -22.88
C THR A 156 -10.43 5.94 -23.42
N ASP A 157 -10.90 6.92 -22.63
CA ASP A 157 -12.01 7.81 -23.00
C ASP A 157 -11.65 8.71 -24.18
N ILE A 158 -10.44 9.27 -24.20
CA ILE A 158 -9.95 10.10 -25.31
C ILE A 158 -9.74 9.23 -26.53
N MET A 159 -8.98 8.14 -26.40
CA MET A 159 -8.67 7.27 -27.53
C MET A 159 -9.95 6.72 -28.17
N SER A 160 -10.99 6.38 -27.40
CA SER A 160 -12.29 5.93 -27.94
C SER A 160 -12.94 6.91 -28.94
N ARG A 161 -12.59 8.20 -28.89
CA ARG A 161 -13.10 9.26 -29.77
C ARG A 161 -12.21 9.50 -30.98
N PHE A 162 -10.92 9.25 -30.88
CA PHE A 162 -9.92 9.55 -31.91
C PHE A 162 -9.46 8.31 -32.70
N GLN A 163 -9.46 7.12 -32.11
CA GLN A 163 -9.18 5.85 -32.79
C GLN A 163 -9.90 4.67 -32.13
N PRO A 164 -10.50 3.73 -32.89
CA PRO A 164 -10.87 2.44 -32.33
C PRO A 164 -9.58 1.73 -31.86
N ALA A 165 -9.60 1.15 -30.65
CA ALA A 165 -8.43 0.45 -30.11
C ALA A 165 -7.86 -0.52 -31.16
N THR A 166 -6.59 -0.32 -31.52
CA THR A 166 -5.88 -1.32 -32.31
C THR A 166 -5.90 -2.61 -31.50
N LYS A 167 -6.41 -3.70 -32.11
CA LYS A 167 -6.22 -5.04 -31.54
C LYS A 167 -4.74 -5.15 -31.23
N ALA A 168 -4.39 -5.48 -29.99
CA ALA A 168 -3.01 -5.75 -29.63
C ALA A 168 -2.43 -6.66 -30.73
N ASP A 169 -1.37 -6.20 -31.39
CA ASP A 169 -0.66 -7.04 -32.33
C ASP A 169 -0.09 -8.21 -31.53
N ASP A 170 -0.77 -9.35 -31.56
CA ASP A 170 -0.23 -10.68 -31.22
C ASP A 170 0.82 -11.11 -32.27
N LYS A 171 1.58 -10.16 -32.83
CA LYS A 171 2.80 -10.48 -33.54
C LYS A 171 3.90 -10.62 -32.49
N PRO A 172 4.40 -11.85 -32.24
CA PRO A 172 5.56 -11.99 -31.40
C PRO A 172 6.67 -11.16 -32.03
N ALA A 173 7.13 -10.14 -31.30
CA ALA A 173 8.32 -9.39 -31.67
C ALA A 173 9.42 -10.42 -31.94
N GLY A 174 9.90 -10.45 -33.19
CA GLY A 174 10.87 -11.44 -33.64
C GLY A 174 12.06 -11.52 -32.68
N GLY A 175 12.37 -12.75 -32.28
CA GLY A 175 13.56 -13.13 -31.53
C GLY A 175 13.25 -13.71 -30.15
N LEU A 176 13.67 -14.96 -29.91
CA LEU A 176 13.59 -15.65 -28.59
C LEU A 176 14.31 -14.91 -27.43
N ALA A 177 14.88 -13.73 -27.66
CA ALA A 177 15.55 -12.89 -26.68
C ALA A 177 14.65 -11.82 -26.05
N SER A 178 13.67 -11.27 -26.78
CA SER A 178 12.82 -10.15 -26.33
C SER A 178 11.64 -10.60 -25.46
N ALA A 179 11.03 -11.75 -25.77
CA ALA A 179 9.96 -12.34 -24.93
C ALA A 179 10.47 -12.70 -23.52
N LYS A 180 11.69 -13.26 -23.42
CA LYS A 180 12.32 -13.56 -22.11
C LYS A 180 12.70 -12.30 -21.32
N GLY A 181 12.88 -11.15 -21.98
CA GLY A 181 13.27 -9.89 -21.34
C GLY A 181 12.08 -9.15 -20.74
N ALA A 182 10.98 -9.05 -21.50
CA ALA A 182 9.73 -8.47 -21.01
C ALA A 182 9.13 -9.31 -19.86
N ASP A 183 9.07 -10.64 -20.01
CA ASP A 183 8.60 -11.53 -18.95
C ASP A 183 9.50 -11.50 -17.71
N ARG A 184 10.84 -11.38 -17.87
CA ARG A 184 11.74 -11.21 -16.71
C ARG A 184 11.59 -9.86 -16.06
N ALA A 185 11.44 -8.79 -16.83
CA ALA A 185 11.25 -7.45 -16.30
C ALA A 185 9.93 -7.37 -15.53
N GLN A 186 8.86 -7.92 -16.07
CA GLN A 186 7.54 -7.96 -15.43
C GLN A 186 7.52 -8.91 -14.22
N ALA A 187 8.22 -10.05 -14.28
CA ALA A 187 8.42 -10.94 -13.13
C ALA A 187 9.32 -10.32 -12.05
N ALA A 188 10.33 -9.52 -12.42
CA ALA A 188 11.19 -8.81 -11.48
C ALA A 188 10.45 -7.66 -10.82
N LYS A 189 9.60 -6.93 -11.57
CA LYS A 189 8.75 -5.85 -11.06
C LYS A 189 7.63 -6.38 -10.16
N THR A 190 6.98 -7.48 -10.52
CA THR A 190 6.01 -8.14 -9.63
C THR A 190 6.68 -8.68 -8.37
N LYS A 191 7.88 -9.26 -8.48
CA LYS A 191 8.68 -9.64 -7.30
C LYS A 191 9.13 -8.45 -6.46
N SER A 192 9.47 -7.31 -7.06
CA SER A 192 9.86 -6.12 -6.29
C SER A 192 8.67 -5.47 -5.59
N VAL A 193 7.50 -5.46 -6.23
CA VAL A 193 6.24 -5.02 -5.62
C VAL A 193 5.85 -5.97 -4.48
N ASP A 194 5.93 -7.29 -4.69
CA ASP A 194 5.64 -8.29 -3.66
C ASP A 194 6.65 -8.25 -2.50
N ALA A 195 7.93 -8.00 -2.80
CA ALA A 195 8.96 -7.75 -1.79
C ALA A 195 8.65 -6.46 -1.00
N ALA A 196 8.32 -5.36 -1.67
CA ALA A 196 7.94 -4.10 -1.03
C ALA A 196 6.62 -4.19 -0.24
N LEU A 197 5.75 -5.16 -0.56
CA LEU A 197 4.54 -5.49 0.20
C LEU A 197 4.86 -6.36 1.44
N ARG A 198 5.90 -7.20 1.38
CA ARG A 198 6.31 -8.11 2.47
C ARG A 198 7.36 -7.54 3.42
N THR A 199 8.14 -6.55 3.00
CA THR A 199 9.12 -5.91 3.88
C THR A 199 8.41 -5.04 4.91
N PRO A 200 8.60 -5.26 6.23
CA PRO A 200 8.01 -4.41 7.26
C PRO A 200 8.55 -2.97 7.17
N ALA A 201 7.74 -2.01 7.61
CA ALA A 201 8.03 -0.57 7.51
C ALA A 201 9.23 -0.11 8.35
N ASP A 202 9.71 -0.93 9.29
CA ASP A 202 10.91 -0.67 10.07
C ASP A 202 11.79 -1.93 10.09
N THR A 203 13.07 -1.77 9.72
CA THR A 203 14.08 -2.84 9.77
C THR A 203 14.84 -2.86 11.08
N ARG A 204 14.54 -1.92 12.00
CA ARG A 204 15.20 -1.85 13.31
C ARG A 204 15.12 -3.15 14.10
N ASP A 205 14.06 -3.93 13.92
CA ASP A 205 13.82 -5.19 14.62
C ASP A 205 14.34 -6.43 13.86
N ILE A 206 14.81 -6.25 12.61
CA ILE A 206 15.32 -7.34 11.78
C ILE A 206 16.78 -7.63 12.18
N GLY A 207 17.00 -8.79 12.81
CA GLY A 207 18.34 -9.23 13.24
C GLY A 207 18.70 -8.92 14.69
N LEU A 208 17.76 -8.44 15.51
CA LEU A 208 17.92 -8.45 16.96
C LEU A 208 17.82 -9.88 17.49
N ASP A 209 18.77 -10.26 18.34
CA ASP A 209 18.71 -11.52 19.08
C ASP A 209 17.35 -11.63 19.79
N THR A 210 16.80 -12.84 19.82
CA THR A 210 15.46 -13.12 20.34
C THR A 210 15.31 -12.74 21.83
N ASP A 211 16.41 -12.59 22.55
CA ASP A 211 16.48 -12.11 23.94
C ASP A 211 16.34 -10.58 24.06
N LYS A 212 16.71 -9.80 23.03
CA LYS A 212 16.61 -8.33 23.00
C LYS A 212 15.37 -7.82 22.29
N ALA A 213 14.84 -8.57 21.34
CA ALA A 213 13.61 -8.21 20.62
C ALA A 213 12.33 -8.44 21.43
N GLY A 214 12.40 -9.22 22.53
CA GLY A 214 11.32 -9.42 23.48
C GLY A 214 10.05 -10.04 22.88
N MET A 215 9.76 -11.30 23.21
CA MET A 215 8.43 -11.89 22.98
C MET A 215 7.37 -10.97 23.60
N ARG A 216 6.64 -10.21 22.77
CA ARG A 216 5.60 -9.26 23.21
C ARG A 216 4.36 -9.93 23.79
N ASP A 217 4.24 -11.24 23.63
CA ASP A 217 3.25 -12.06 24.31
C ASP A 217 3.98 -13.08 25.18
N GLY A 218 4.02 -12.81 26.48
CA GLY A 218 4.76 -13.59 27.48
C GLY A 218 4.34 -15.04 27.53
N VAL A 219 5.03 -15.91 26.80
CA VAL A 219 5.08 -17.33 27.11
C VAL A 219 6.20 -17.52 28.13
N PRO A 220 5.95 -18.17 29.28
CA PRO A 220 6.97 -18.35 30.32
C PRO A 220 8.20 -19.02 29.73
N VAL A 221 9.37 -18.41 29.93
CA VAL A 221 10.65 -19.07 29.64
C VAL A 221 10.84 -20.14 30.73
N PRO A 222 10.82 -21.44 30.40
CA PRO A 222 10.98 -22.48 31.40
C PRO A 222 12.38 -22.40 31.99
N THR A 223 12.47 -22.18 33.30
CA THR A 223 13.75 -22.05 34.03
C THR A 223 14.25 -23.38 34.58
N SER A 224 13.44 -24.44 34.48
CA SER A 224 13.80 -25.78 34.94
C SER A 224 13.40 -26.88 33.94
N VAL A 225 14.00 -28.06 34.10
CA VAL A 225 13.71 -29.25 33.28
C VAL A 225 12.27 -29.74 33.48
N ASP A 226 11.67 -29.48 34.63
CA ASP A 226 10.28 -29.87 34.91
C ASP A 226 9.27 -28.91 34.27
N ASP A 227 9.61 -27.63 34.14
CA ASP A 227 8.81 -26.66 33.36
C ASP A 227 8.76 -27.04 31.88
N LEU A 228 9.87 -27.56 31.33
CA LEU A 228 9.93 -28.05 29.95
C LEU A 228 9.00 -29.25 29.70
N LYS A 229 8.81 -30.13 30.68
CA LYS A 229 7.91 -31.30 30.56
C LYS A 229 6.44 -30.92 30.63
N ALA A 230 6.11 -29.80 31.25
CA ALA A 230 4.74 -29.29 31.37
C ALA A 230 4.25 -28.60 30.08
N ILE A 231 5.15 -28.27 29.15
CA ILE A 231 4.80 -27.61 27.90
C ILE A 231 4.34 -28.65 26.87
N PRO A 232 3.18 -28.44 26.20
CA PRO A 232 2.73 -29.32 25.14
C PRO A 232 3.77 -29.48 24.02
N LEU A 233 3.96 -30.71 23.52
CA LEU A 233 4.97 -31.03 22.50
C LEU A 233 4.85 -30.19 21.21
N ALA A 234 3.63 -29.79 20.83
CA ALA A 234 3.40 -28.92 19.67
C ALA A 234 4.02 -27.51 19.89
N THR A 235 3.95 -27.01 21.13
CA THR A 235 4.54 -25.72 21.53
C THR A 235 6.06 -25.82 21.58
N LEU A 236 6.60 -26.92 22.11
CA LEU A 236 8.05 -27.19 22.13
C LEU A 236 8.65 -27.29 20.72
N LYS A 237 7.96 -27.95 19.78
CA LYS A 237 8.41 -28.02 18.37
C LYS A 237 8.48 -26.64 17.73
N ARG A 238 7.48 -25.79 17.97
CA ARG A 238 7.46 -24.41 17.50
C ARG A 238 8.58 -23.57 18.13
N MET A 239 8.86 -23.75 19.42
CA MET A 239 9.96 -23.07 20.12
C MET A 239 11.34 -23.53 19.65
N ARG A 240 11.51 -24.80 19.26
CA ARG A 240 12.76 -25.32 18.67
C ARG A 240 12.95 -24.92 17.21
N GLY A 241 11.94 -24.35 16.57
CA GLY A 241 11.98 -23.99 15.14
C GLY A 241 11.85 -25.20 14.20
N ASP A 242 11.37 -26.34 14.71
CA ASP A 242 11.07 -27.50 13.87
C ASP A 242 9.77 -27.24 13.09
N LEU A 243 9.92 -26.68 11.90
CA LEU A 243 8.85 -26.58 10.91
C LEU A 243 8.64 -27.96 10.27
N GLY A 244 7.57 -28.63 10.68
CA GLY A 244 6.96 -29.78 10.00
C GLY A 244 5.52 -29.46 9.65
#